data_AF-A0A535DLC7-F1
#
_entry.id   AF-A0A535DLC7-F1
#
_cell.length_a   1.000
_cell.length_b   1.000
_cell.length_c   1.000
_cell.angle_alpha   90.00
_cell.angle_beta   90.00
_cell.angle_gamma   90.00
#
_symmetry.space_group_name_H-M   'P 1'
#
loop_
_entity.id
_entity.type
_entity.pdbx_description
1 polymer ?
#
loop_
_entity_poly.entity_id
_entity_poly.type
_entity_poly.pdbx_seq_one_letter_code
_entity_poly.pdbx_strand_id
1 'polypeptide(L)'
;MRCPYCGHHDLKVVDSRDSEVGEAIRRRRECLQCGQRFTTYERIEAVPFYVTKKDGRREDFDPQKLFTGLKKATEKRDISPERLRAIVDDIEAELRRSGRVEIPSGEIG
;
A
#
# COMPACT_ATOMS: atom_id res chain seq x y z
N MET A 1 15.34 10.88 8.72
CA MET A 1 15.58 11.62 7.45
C MET A 1 16.82 12.48 7.60
N ARG A 2 17.57 12.73 6.52
CA ARG A 2 18.77 13.58 6.52
C ARG A 2 18.54 14.87 5.76
N CYS A 3 19.17 15.96 6.19
CA CYS A 3 19.26 17.19 5.42
C CYS A 3 19.99 16.90 4.09
N PRO A 4 19.41 17.20 2.92
CA PRO A 4 20.05 16.95 1.63
C PRO A 4 21.26 17.86 1.37
N TYR A 5 21.41 18.95 2.14
CA TYR A 5 22.48 19.93 1.96
C TYR A 5 23.72 19.67 2.84
N CYS A 6 23.51 19.28 4.10
CA CYS A 6 24.60 19.12 5.07
C CYS A 6 24.62 17.74 5.76
N GLY A 7 23.67 16.85 5.47
CA GLY A 7 23.62 15.50 6.04
C GLY A 7 23.07 15.40 7.47
N HIS A 8 22.81 16.52 8.17
CA HIS A 8 22.32 16.53 9.55
C HIS A 8 20.99 15.81 9.74
N HIS A 9 20.75 15.28 10.94
CA HIS A 9 19.53 14.52 11.27
C HIS A 9 18.40 15.37 11.85
N ASP A 10 18.72 16.51 12.49
CA ASP A 10 17.70 17.33 13.14
C ASP A 10 17.01 18.25 12.13
N LEU A 11 15.77 17.87 11.83
CA LEU A 11 14.90 18.53 10.87
C LEU A 11 13.61 18.94 11.58
N LYS A 12 13.25 20.22 11.52
CA LYS A 12 11.98 20.76 12.02
C LYS A 12 10.92 20.73 10.92
N VAL A 13 9.75 20.18 11.20
CA VAL A 13 8.59 20.27 10.30
C VAL A 13 7.95 21.66 10.46
N VAL A 14 7.79 22.37 9.33
CA VAL A 14 7.28 23.75 9.29
C VAL A 14 5.85 23.81 8.74
N ASP A 15 5.53 22.99 7.74
CA ASP A 15 4.20 22.93 7.11
C ASP A 15 3.96 21.47 6.67
N SER A 16 2.75 20.95 6.89
CA SER A 16 2.33 19.60 6.51
C SER A 16 0.97 19.69 5.83
N ARG A 17 0.86 19.11 4.63
CA ARG A 17 -0.38 19.07 3.84
C ARG A 17 -0.55 17.69 3.22
N ASP A 18 -1.80 17.25 3.14
CA ASP A 18 -2.18 16.10 2.32
C ASP A 18 -1.99 16.45 0.84
N SER A 19 -1.41 15.53 0.06
CA SER A 19 -1.23 15.69 -1.38
C SER A 19 -2.52 15.30 -2.11
N GLU A 20 -2.93 16.09 -3.12
CA GLU A 20 -4.15 15.84 -3.93
C GLU A 20 -4.19 14.47 -4.61
N VAL A 21 -3.04 13.81 -4.79
CA VAL A 21 -2.91 12.48 -5.41
C VAL A 21 -3.11 11.33 -4.40
N GLY A 22 -3.74 11.59 -3.25
CA GLY A 22 -4.41 10.59 -2.42
C GLY A 22 -3.53 9.71 -1.50
N GLU A 23 -2.21 9.65 -1.67
CA GLU A 23 -1.39 8.69 -0.90
C GLU A 23 -0.05 9.24 -0.41
N ALA A 24 0.11 10.57 -0.39
CA ALA A 24 1.36 11.19 0.06
C ALA A 24 1.11 12.39 0.98
N ILE A 25 1.91 12.49 2.04
CA ILE A 25 1.97 13.67 2.91
C ILE A 25 3.14 14.53 2.45
N ARG A 26 2.85 15.77 2.04
CA ARG A 26 3.87 16.76 1.71
C ARG A 26 4.27 17.50 2.98
N ARG A 27 5.53 17.39 3.39
CA ARG A 27 6.09 18.11 4.55
C ARG A 27 7.19 19.06 4.13
N ARG A 28 7.07 20.34 4.52
CA ARG A 28 8.17 21.31 4.42
C ARG A 28 9.01 21.21 5.70
N ARG A 29 10.30 20.94 5.54
CA ARG A 29 11.27 20.75 6.62
C ARG A 29 12.33 21.84 6.59
N GLU A 30 12.82 22.22 7.75
CA GLU A 30 13.95 23.14 7.95
C GLU A 30 15.06 22.41 8.72
N CYS A 31 16.29 22.49 8.23
CA CYS A 31 17.44 21.92 8.94
C CYS A 31 17.88 22.83 10.09
N LEU A 32 18.00 22.29 11.30
CA LEU A 32 18.41 23.07 12.47
C LEU A 32 19.90 23.44 12.48
N GLN A 33 20.73 22.80 11.64
CA GLN A 33 22.16 23.11 11.53
C GLN A 33 22.46 24.16 10.46
N CYS A 34 21.90 24.03 9.25
CA CYS A 34 22.23 24.92 8.12
C CYS A 34 21.10 25.90 7.74
N GLY A 35 19.95 25.85 8.43
CA GLY A 35 18.79 26.72 8.18
C GLY A 35 18.07 26.49 6.85
N GLN A 36 18.56 25.57 6.00
CA GLN A 36 17.99 25.32 4.69
C GLN A 36 16.62 24.63 4.79
N ARG A 37 15.71 25.04 3.91
CA ARG A 37 14.34 24.50 3.82
C ARG A 37 14.18 23.63 2.59
N PHE A 38 13.53 22.49 2.74
CA PHE A 38 13.23 21.57 1.65
C PHE A 38 11.88 20.88 1.85
N THR A 39 11.37 20.23 0.80
CA THR A 39 10.09 19.53 0.83
C THR A 39 10.33 18.03 0.72
N THR A 40 9.71 17.25 1.60
CA THR A 40 9.66 15.79 1.52
C THR A 40 8.25 15.34 1.18
N TYR A 41 8.14 14.32 0.34
CA TYR A 41 6.90 13.60 0.09
C TYR A 41 7.01 12.26 0.79
N GLU A 42 6.21 12.07 1.83
CA GLU A 42 6.14 10.82 2.58
C GLU A 42 4.99 10.01 2.02
N ARG A 43 5.25 8.78 1.60
CA ARG A 43 4.22 7.84 1.14
C ARG A 43 4.22 6.66 2.10
N ILE A 44 3.05 6.08 2.32
CA ILE A 44 2.97 4.78 3.00
C ILE A 44 3.53 3.76 2.02
N GLU A 45 4.70 3.21 2.33
CA GLU A 45 5.23 2.07 1.59
C GLU A 45 4.35 0.87 1.94
N ALA A 46 3.49 0.47 0.99
CA ALA A 46 2.70 -0.74 1.15
C ALA A 46 3.66 -1.93 1.20
N VAL A 47 3.62 -2.72 2.27
CA VAL A 47 4.41 -3.94 2.39
C VAL A 47 3.94 -4.90 1.29
N PRO A 48 4.78 -5.26 0.31
CA PRO A 48 4.41 -6.27 -0.66
C PRO A 48 4.24 -7.60 0.09
N PHE A 49 3.17 -8.33 -0.21
CA PHE A 49 2.90 -9.64 0.36
C PHE A 49 2.73 -10.68 -0.74
N TYR A 50 3.16 -11.89 -0.43
CA TYR A 50 3.24 -13.02 -1.33
C TYR A 50 2.17 -14.05 -0.98
N VAL A 51 1.60 -14.67 -2.01
CA VAL A 51 0.71 -15.80 -1.88
C VAL A 51 1.50 -17.09 -2.06
N THR A 52 1.48 -17.96 -1.05
CA THR A 52 2.07 -19.31 -1.14
C THR A 52 1.00 -20.27 -1.66
N LYS A 53 1.18 -20.79 -2.87
CA LYS A 53 0.28 -21.75 -3.51
C LYS A 53 0.39 -23.14 -2.86
N LYS A 54 -0.57 -24.03 -3.14
CA LYS A 54 -0.63 -25.40 -2.59
C LYS A 54 0.59 -26.27 -2.96
N ASP A 55 1.25 -25.96 -4.07
CA ASP A 55 2.49 -26.60 -4.53
C ASP A 55 3.75 -26.02 -3.83
N GLY A 56 3.59 -25.08 -2.90
CA GLY A 56 4.67 -24.41 -2.19
C GLY A 56 5.28 -23.22 -2.95
N ARG A 57 4.78 -22.91 -4.15
CA ARG A 57 5.30 -21.80 -4.96
C ARG A 57 4.83 -20.46 -4.40
N ARG A 58 5.74 -19.48 -4.37
CA ARG A 58 5.42 -18.09 -4.00
C ARG A 58 5.13 -17.28 -5.26
N GLU A 59 4.03 -16.54 -5.21
CA GLU A 59 3.65 -15.58 -6.25
C GLU A 59 3.30 -14.25 -5.59
N ASP A 60 3.54 -13.14 -6.25
CA ASP A 60 3.02 -11.84 -5.83
C ASP A 60 1.48 -11.90 -5.76
N PHE A 61 0.90 -11.25 -4.74
CA PHE A 61 -0.55 -11.09 -4.70
C PHE A 61 -1.01 -10.25 -5.89
N ASP A 62 -1.93 -10.82 -6.66
CA ASP A 62 -2.53 -10.15 -7.82
C ASP A 62 -4.06 -10.07 -7.63
N PRO A 63 -4.61 -8.88 -7.39
CA PRO A 63 -6.05 -8.68 -7.20
C PRO A 63 -6.86 -9.07 -8.45
N GLN A 64 -6.28 -9.05 -9.66
CA GLN A 64 -6.98 -9.49 -10.87
C GLN A 64 -7.23 -11.00 -10.87
N LYS A 65 -6.33 -11.80 -10.28
CA LYS A 65 -6.57 -13.25 -10.11
C LYS A 65 -7.75 -13.50 -9.18
N LEU A 66 -7.82 -12.75 -8.07
CA LEU A 66 -8.94 -12.85 -7.12
C LEU A 66 -10.25 -12.40 -7.75
N PHE A 67 -10.26 -11.27 -8.45
CA PHE A 67 -11.42 -10.77 -9.18
C PHE A 67 -11.93 -11.77 -10.22
N THR A 68 -11.03 -12.38 -11.00
CA THR A 68 -11.40 -13.38 -12.01
C THR A 68 -11.97 -14.65 -11.38
N GLY A 69 -11.40 -15.09 -10.26
CA GLY A 69 -11.91 -16.22 -9.47
C GLY A 69 -13.32 -15.96 -8.94
N LEU A 70 -13.53 -14.78 -8.33
CA LEU A 70 -14.84 -14.35 -7.83
C LEU A 70 -15.85 -14.23 -8.97
N LYS A 71 -15.47 -13.60 -10.09
CA LYS A 71 -16.35 -13.45 -11.26
C LYS A 71 -16.83 -14.80 -11.81
N LYS A 72 -15.94 -15.81 -11.85
CA LYS A 72 -16.33 -17.19 -12.23
C LYS A 72 -17.25 -17.82 -11.20
N ALA A 73 -16.94 -17.67 -9.91
CA ALA A 73 -17.78 -18.22 -8.83
C ALA A 73 -19.19 -17.58 -8.79
N THR A 74 -19.31 -16.32 -9.22
CA THR A 74 -20.57 -15.58 -9.24
C THR A 74 -21.24 -15.52 -10.61
N GLU A 75 -20.79 -16.29 -11.62
CA GLU A 75 -21.31 -16.17 -13.00
C GLU A 75 -22.83 -16.42 -13.11
N LYS A 76 -23.40 -17.21 -12.18
CA LYS A 76 -24.82 -17.56 -12.13
C LYS A 76 -25.64 -16.64 -11.21
N ARG A 77 -25.04 -15.56 -10.73
CA ARG A 77 -25.66 -14.58 -9.82
C ARG A 77 -25.60 -13.20 -10.44
N ASP A 78 -26.66 -12.43 -10.26
CA ASP A 78 -26.72 -11.04 -10.69
C ASP A 78 -25.96 -10.15 -9.71
N ILE A 79 -24.63 -10.14 -9.84
CA ILE A 79 -23.72 -9.33 -9.01
C ILE A 79 -22.95 -8.40 -9.94
N SER A 80 -23.03 -7.10 -9.66
CA SER A 80 -22.33 -6.11 -10.46
C SER A 80 -20.80 -6.24 -10.32
N PRO A 81 -20.04 -5.99 -11.39
CA PRO A 81 -18.58 -6.06 -11.35
C PRO A 81 -17.97 -5.04 -10.38
N GLU A 82 -18.64 -3.91 -10.14
CA GLU A 82 -18.23 -2.91 -9.15
C GLU A 82 -18.26 -3.48 -7.73
N ARG A 83 -19.30 -4.29 -7.42
CA ARG A 83 -19.42 -4.93 -6.11
C ARG A 83 -18.36 -6.01 -5.92
N LEU A 84 -18.01 -6.75 -6.97
CA LEU A 84 -16.91 -7.71 -6.93
C LEU A 84 -15.56 -7.01 -6.70
N ARG A 85 -15.33 -5.85 -7.32
CA ARG A 85 -14.13 -5.04 -7.06
C ARG A 85 -14.05 -4.57 -5.62
N ALA A 86 -15.14 -4.03 -5.08
CA ALA A 86 -15.19 -3.61 -3.68
C ALA A 86 -14.83 -4.75 -2.72
N ILE A 87 -15.33 -5.97 -2.98
CA ILE A 87 -14.97 -7.15 -2.18
C ILE A 87 -13.48 -7.49 -2.30
N VAL A 88 -12.91 -7.41 -3.51
CA VAL A 88 -11.47 -7.65 -3.71
C VAL A 88 -10.64 -6.61 -2.95
N ASP A 89 -11.03 -5.34 -3.01
CA ASP A 89 -10.35 -4.25 -2.32
C ASP A 89 -10.44 -4.42 -0.79
N ASP A 90 -11.59 -4.86 -0.27
CA ASP A 90 -11.79 -5.15 1.15
C ASP A 90 -10.91 -6.31 1.62
N ILE A 91 -10.85 -7.40 0.84
CA ILE A 91 -9.97 -8.55 1.12
C ILE A 91 -8.52 -8.11 1.11
N GLU A 92 -8.09 -7.37 0.08
CA GLU A 92 -6.72 -6.87 -0.01
C GLU A 92 -6.38 -5.97 1.19
N ALA A 93 -7.28 -5.07 1.59
CA ALA A 93 -7.09 -4.20 2.73
C ALA A 93 -6.98 -5.01 4.05
N GLU A 94 -7.75 -6.07 4.21
CA GLU A 94 -7.67 -6.97 5.37
C GLU A 94 -6.35 -7.74 5.42
N LEU A 95 -5.93 -8.31 4.28
CA LEU A 95 -4.66 -9.02 4.17
C LEU A 95 -3.48 -8.07 4.45
N ARG A 96 -3.52 -6.83 3.94
CA ARG A 96 -2.51 -5.80 4.25
C ARG A 96 -2.50 -5.42 5.73
N ARG A 97 -3.67 -5.26 6.37
CA ARG A 97 -3.78 -4.96 7.81
C ARG A 97 -3.23 -6.07 8.69
N SER A 98 -3.25 -7.32 8.22
CA SER A 98 -2.67 -8.46 8.95
C SER A 98 -1.16 -8.36 9.14
N GLY A 99 -0.47 -7.53 8.33
CA GLY A 99 0.99 -7.35 8.38
C GLY A 99 1.79 -8.59 7.95
N ARG A 100 1.12 -9.62 7.40
CA ARG A 100 1.76 -10.85 6.94
C ARG A 100 2.39 -10.65 5.57
N VAL A 101 3.68 -10.96 5.48
CA VAL A 101 4.42 -10.95 4.21
C VAL A 101 4.08 -12.19 3.36
N GLU A 102 3.60 -13.27 3.99
CA GLU A 102 3.29 -14.53 3.31
C GLU A 102 1.94 -15.09 3.75
N ILE A 103 1.10 -15.35 2.75
CA ILE A 103 -0.28 -15.77 2.94
C ILE A 103 -0.52 -17.05 2.14
N PRO A 104 -0.87 -18.17 2.78
CA PRO A 104 -1.26 -19.39 2.08
C PRO A 104 -2.47 -19.15 1.18
N SER A 105 -2.47 -19.72 -0.02
CA SER A 105 -3.59 -19.54 -0.97
C SER A 105 -4.91 -20.03 -0.39
N GLY A 106 -4.88 -21.06 0.46
CA GLY A 106 -6.09 -21.60 1.11
C GLY A 106 -6.75 -20.66 2.13
N GLU A 107 -6.06 -19.61 2.59
CA GLU A 107 -6.67 -18.56 3.42
C GLU A 107 -7.40 -17.51 2.57
N ILE A 108 -7.06 -17.38 1.29
CA ILE A 108 -7.66 -16.43 0.35
C ILE A 108 -8.81 -17.08 -0.42
N GLY A 109 -8.69 -18.38 -0.76
CA GLY A 109 -9.69 -19.16 -1.50
C GLY A 109 -9.17 -20.48 -2.07
#